data_AF-A0A3Q3R433-F1
#
_entry.id   AF-A0A3Q3R433-F1
#
_cell.length_a   1.000
_cell.length_b   1.000
_cell.length_c   1.000
_cell.angle_alpha   90.00
_cell.angle_beta   90.00
_cell.angle_gamma   90.00
#
_symmetry.space_group_name_H-M   'P 1'
#
loop_
_entity.id
_entity.type
_entity.pdbx_description
1 polymer ?
#
loop_
_entity_poly.entity_id
_entity_poly.type
_entity_poly.pdbx_seq_one_letter_code
_entity_poly.pdbx_strand_id
1 'polypeptide(L)'
;RMRAAGVLFMLSVTLNAAQKYKLTERPEWDFRNEAERVNSRGCANLTLVLDNWKYAITAQVRDLLLHDHNTVLPDYGRIQPLSHALGDLYTEFNALKEQLTKLTGRFDRVEFFVDGMRSGRRLPPPQVELRMCLQFGVLKCNS
;
A
#
# COMPACT_ATOMS: atom_id res chain seq x y z
N ARG A 1 38.73 36.62 20.63
CA ARG A 1 37.48 35.81 20.45
C ARG A 1 36.62 35.71 21.72
N MET A 2 37.18 35.64 22.94
CA MET A 2 36.38 35.54 24.19
C MET A 2 35.57 36.81 24.57
N ARG A 3 35.98 38.01 24.16
CA ARG A 3 35.27 39.26 24.51
C ARG A 3 33.92 39.42 23.81
N ALA A 4 33.79 38.92 22.58
CA ALA A 4 32.54 38.98 21.82
C ALA A 4 31.46 38.07 22.43
N ALA A 5 31.86 36.89 22.92
CA ALA A 5 30.97 35.97 23.61
C ALA A 5 30.45 36.55 24.94
N GLY A 6 31.30 37.25 25.69
CA GLY A 6 30.89 37.94 26.92
C GLY A 6 29.88 39.07 26.67
N VAL A 7 30.06 39.85 25.60
CA VAL A 7 29.12 40.91 25.22
C VAL A 7 27.77 40.33 24.77
N LEU A 8 27.78 39.23 24.01
CA LEU A 8 26.57 38.50 23.61
C LEU A 8 25.79 37.93 24.81
N PHE A 9 26.51 37.42 25.82
CA PHE A 9 25.89 36.91 27.04
C PHE A 9 25.30 38.01 27.91
N MET A 10 25.95 39.19 27.97
CA MET A 10 25.40 40.34 28.68
C MET A 10 24.18 40.95 27.96
N LEU A 11 24.16 40.93 26.62
CA LEU A 11 22.98 41.34 25.84
C LEU A 11 21.79 40.40 26.08
N SER A 12 22.01 39.09 26.12
CA SER A 12 20.91 38.13 26.33
C SER A 12 20.29 38.24 27.72
N VAL A 13 21.07 38.57 28.75
CA VAL A 13 20.56 38.76 30.12
C VAL A 13 19.72 40.04 30.26
N THR A 14 20.10 41.14 29.60
CA THR A 14 19.34 42.40 29.66
C THR A 14 18.04 42.36 28.84
N LEU A 15 18.04 41.66 27.69
CA LEU A 15 16.81 41.41 26.92
C LEU A 15 15.80 40.54 27.70
N ASN A 16 16.26 39.55 28.46
CA ASN A 16 15.39 38.71 29.28
C ASN A 16 14.79 39.45 30.49
N ALA A 17 15.52 40.42 31.08
CA ALA A 17 15.00 41.26 32.16
C ALA A 17 13.92 42.24 31.65
N ALA A 18 14.09 42.77 30.44
CA ALA A 18 13.08 43.59 29.76
C ALA A 18 11.85 42.77 29.31
N GLN A 19 11.95 41.47 29.10
CA GLN A 19 10.77 40.65 28.78
C GLN A 19 9.83 40.44 29.99
N LYS A 20 10.37 40.47 31.21
CA LYS A 20 9.59 40.18 32.42
C LYS A 20 8.59 41.27 32.81
N TYR A 21 8.77 42.53 32.39
CA TYR A 21 7.78 43.58 32.66
C TYR A 21 6.56 43.51 31.72
N LYS A 22 6.66 42.82 30.58
CA LYS A 22 5.57 42.63 29.60
C LYS A 22 4.74 41.36 29.83
N LEU A 23 5.09 40.53 30.80
CA LEU A 23 4.40 39.26 31.07
C LEU A 23 3.47 39.31 32.30
N THR A 24 3.37 40.46 32.98
CA THR A 24 2.46 40.63 34.14
C THR A 24 1.10 41.23 33.75
N GLU A 25 0.98 41.85 32.57
CA GLU A 25 -0.31 42.30 32.03
C GLU A 25 -0.73 41.39 30.87
N ARG A 26 -1.20 40.20 31.20
CA ARG A 26 -2.05 39.43 30.29
C ARG A 26 -3.42 40.11 30.33
N PRO A 27 -3.92 40.74 29.24
CA PRO A 27 -5.31 41.14 29.21
C PRO A 27 -6.12 39.84 29.27
N GLU A 28 -6.90 39.70 30.33
CA GLU A 28 -7.99 38.74 30.40
C GLU A 28 -8.84 38.99 29.15
N TRP A 29 -8.94 37.98 28.28
CA TRP A 29 -9.67 38.11 27.02
C TRP A 29 -11.16 38.21 27.35
N ASP A 30 -11.65 39.44 27.56
CA ASP A 30 -13.06 39.75 27.83
C ASP A 30 -13.91 39.55 26.57
N PHE A 31 -14.21 38.28 26.27
CA PHE A 31 -15.12 37.88 25.18
C PHE A 31 -16.46 38.62 25.22
N ARG A 32 -16.91 39.05 26.41
CA ARG A 32 -18.19 39.74 26.62
C ARG A 32 -18.15 41.20 26.16
N ASN A 33 -17.10 41.96 26.49
CA ASN A 33 -16.97 43.36 26.11
C ASN A 33 -16.66 43.56 24.62
N GLU A 34 -15.83 42.68 24.05
CA GLU A 34 -15.48 42.75 22.62
C GLU A 34 -16.67 42.35 21.72
N ALA A 35 -17.52 41.43 22.18
CA ALA A 35 -18.74 41.05 21.46
C ALA A 35 -19.79 42.18 21.44
N GLU A 36 -19.91 42.95 22.52
CA GLU A 36 -20.84 44.08 22.62
C GLU A 36 -20.44 45.28 21.76
N ARG A 37 -19.13 45.52 21.59
CA ARG A 37 -18.61 46.65 20.79
C ARG A 37 -18.67 46.42 19.28
N VAL A 38 -18.73 45.18 18.82
CA VAL A 38 -18.60 44.86 17.38
C VAL A 38 -19.95 44.68 16.68
N ASN A 39 -21.07 44.48 17.39
CA ASN A 39 -22.22 43.84 16.75
C ASN A 39 -23.63 44.41 17.04
N SER A 40 -23.81 45.70 17.25
CA SER A 40 -25.18 46.27 17.39
C SER A 40 -25.78 46.80 16.07
N ARG A 41 -24.98 46.97 15.00
CA ARG A 41 -25.45 47.48 13.69
C ARG A 41 -25.17 46.58 12.48
N GLY A 42 -24.41 45.48 12.66
CA GLY A 42 -23.98 44.55 11.60
C GLY A 42 -24.61 43.15 11.64
N CYS A 43 -25.45 42.85 12.64
CA CYS A 43 -26.07 41.54 12.84
C CYS A 43 -26.85 40.99 11.64
N ALA A 44 -27.51 41.86 10.87
CA ALA A 44 -28.33 41.44 9.73
C ALA A 44 -27.50 40.91 8.54
N ASN A 45 -26.19 41.21 8.50
CA ASN A 45 -25.27 40.67 7.51
C ASN A 45 -24.37 39.56 8.03
N LEU A 46 -24.27 39.37 9.36
CA LEU A 46 -23.42 38.33 9.93
C LEU A 46 -23.88 36.93 9.50
N THR A 47 -25.19 36.67 9.53
CA THR A 47 -25.76 35.39 9.09
C THR A 47 -25.46 35.10 7.61
N LEU A 48 -25.48 36.13 6.75
CA LEU A 48 -25.18 36.01 5.33
C LEU A 48 -23.69 35.77 5.07
N VAL A 49 -22.82 36.48 5.80
CA VAL A 49 -21.38 36.26 5.77
C VAL A 49 -21.05 34.84 6.21
N LEU A 50 -21.62 34.38 7.33
CA LEU A 50 -21.44 33.01 7.82
C LEU A 50 -21.95 31.95 6.84
N ASP A 51 -23.08 32.18 6.17
CA ASP A 51 -23.60 31.26 5.16
C ASP A 51 -22.72 31.22 3.90
N ASN A 52 -22.17 32.37 3.49
CA ASN A 52 -21.18 32.44 2.41
C ASN A 52 -19.89 31.68 2.78
N TRP A 53 -19.36 31.88 3.98
CA TRP A 53 -18.19 31.12 4.47
C TRP A 53 -18.47 29.62 4.53
N LYS A 54 -19.64 29.24 5.05
CA LYS A 54 -20.09 27.84 5.08
C LYS A 54 -20.11 27.26 3.67
N TYR A 55 -20.70 27.98 2.71
CA TYR A 55 -20.75 27.55 1.32
C TYR A 55 -19.34 27.42 0.72
N ALA A 56 -18.48 28.43 0.89
CA ALA A 56 -17.12 28.43 0.36
C ALA A 56 -16.30 27.25 0.90
N ILE A 57 -16.37 26.99 2.20
CA ILE A 57 -15.68 25.85 2.83
C ILE A 57 -16.26 24.53 2.31
N THR A 58 -17.58 24.39 2.29
CA THR A 58 -18.23 23.13 1.86
C THR A 58 -17.94 22.84 0.38
N ALA A 59 -17.93 23.87 -0.47
CA ALA A 59 -17.61 23.76 -1.88
C ALA A 59 -16.15 23.35 -2.07
N GLN A 60 -15.21 23.99 -1.36
CA GLN A 60 -13.79 23.63 -1.43
C GLN A 60 -13.52 22.21 -0.92
N VAL A 61 -14.13 21.81 0.19
CA VAL A 61 -13.98 20.44 0.73
C VAL A 61 -14.58 19.41 -0.23
N ARG A 62 -15.73 19.70 -0.83
CA ARG A 62 -16.35 18.82 -1.82
C ARG A 62 -15.49 18.68 -3.07
N ASP A 63 -14.95 19.79 -3.57
CA ASP A 63 -14.07 19.83 -4.73
C ASP A 63 -12.79 19.01 -4.49
N LEU A 64 -12.17 19.19 -3.32
CA LEU A 64 -11.01 18.44 -2.88
C LEU A 64 -11.30 16.93 -2.80
N LEU A 65 -12.44 16.53 -2.24
CA LEU A 65 -12.81 15.12 -2.14
C LEU A 65 -13.17 14.48 -3.48
N LEU A 66 -13.67 15.25 -4.46
CA LEU A 66 -14.04 14.72 -5.77
C LEU A 66 -12.84 14.66 -6.72
N HIS A 67 -11.99 15.68 -6.72
CA HIS A 67 -10.93 15.83 -7.71
C HIS A 67 -9.55 15.45 -7.17
N ASP A 68 -9.32 15.55 -5.85
CA ASP A 68 -8.02 15.32 -5.22
C ASP A 68 -8.14 14.51 -3.92
N HIS A 69 -8.91 13.42 -3.98
CA HIS A 69 -9.15 12.53 -2.84
C HIS A 69 -7.86 11.92 -2.26
N ASN A 70 -6.77 11.88 -3.02
CA ASN A 70 -5.49 11.32 -2.60
C ASN A 70 -4.75 12.21 -1.57
N THR A 71 -5.02 13.52 -1.51
CA THR A 71 -4.41 14.42 -0.52
C THR A 71 -5.11 14.37 0.83
N VAL A 72 -6.39 13.98 0.86
CA VAL A 72 -7.20 13.89 2.10
C VAL A 72 -7.24 12.47 2.65
N LEU A 73 -7.25 11.46 1.78
CA LEU A 73 -7.25 10.05 2.15
C LEU A 73 -6.05 9.32 1.50
N PRO A 74 -4.81 9.66 1.89
CA PRO A 74 -3.59 9.07 1.33
C PRO A 74 -3.53 7.54 1.49
N ASP A 75 -4.23 7.00 2.50
CA ASP A 75 -4.28 5.55 2.75
C ASP A 75 -5.24 4.82 1.80
N TYR A 76 -6.22 5.48 1.20
CA TYR A 76 -7.15 4.85 0.25
C TYR A 76 -6.52 4.66 -1.13
N GLY A 77 -5.66 5.58 -1.58
CA GLY A 77 -4.89 5.41 -2.82
C GLY A 77 -3.91 4.23 -2.79
N ARG A 78 -3.53 3.75 -1.59
CA ARG A 78 -2.63 2.60 -1.40
C ARG A 78 -3.33 1.24 -1.42
N ILE A 79 -4.66 1.21 -1.35
CA ILE A 79 -5.43 -0.05 -1.31
C ILE A 79 -5.40 -0.73 -2.69
N GLN A 80 -5.43 0.05 -3.77
CA GLN A 80 -5.45 -0.46 -5.14
C GLN A 80 -4.17 -1.22 -5.55
N PRO A 81 -2.94 -0.72 -5.32
CA PRO A 81 -1.73 -1.51 -5.60
C PRO A 81 -1.62 -2.75 -4.71
N LEU A 82 -2.16 -2.72 -3.49
CA LEU A 82 -2.21 -3.90 -2.63
C LEU A 82 -3.18 -4.96 -3.18
N SER A 83 -4.35 -4.56 -3.66
CA SER A 83 -5.29 -5.45 -4.35
C SER A 83 -4.70 -6.06 -5.62
N HIS A 84 -3.90 -5.29 -6.35
CA HIS A 84 -3.21 -5.79 -7.54
C HIS A 84 -2.14 -6.83 -7.17
N ALA A 85 -1.28 -6.52 -6.19
CA ALA A 85 -0.27 -7.47 -5.70
C ALA A 85 -0.88 -8.77 -5.14
N LEU A 86 -2.05 -8.69 -4.50
CA LEU A 86 -2.81 -9.88 -4.07
C LEU A 86 -3.32 -10.71 -5.25
N GLY A 87 -3.76 -10.05 -6.33
CA GLY A 87 -4.14 -10.71 -7.58
C GLY A 87 -2.95 -11.45 -8.22
N ASP A 88 -1.80 -10.79 -8.32
CA ASP A 88 -0.57 -11.36 -8.87
C ASP A 88 -0.11 -12.60 -8.08
N LEU A 89 -0.13 -12.51 -6.74
CA LEU A 89 0.21 -13.62 -5.86
C LEU A 89 -0.73 -14.82 -6.04
N TYR A 90 -2.03 -14.58 -6.25
CA TYR A 90 -3.00 -15.64 -6.50
C TYR A 90 -2.73 -16.37 -7.82
N THR A 91 -2.32 -15.65 -8.87
CA THR A 91 -1.86 -16.25 -10.13
C THR A 91 -0.61 -17.11 -9.94
N GLU A 92 0.39 -16.61 -9.22
CA GLU A 92 1.61 -17.39 -8.94
C GLU A 92 1.31 -18.66 -8.13
N PHE A 93 0.44 -18.56 -7.13
CA PHE A 93 0.00 -19.71 -6.36
C PHE A 93 -0.68 -20.77 -7.23
N ASN A 94 -1.54 -20.35 -8.15
CA ASN A 94 -2.19 -21.29 -9.08
C ASN A 94 -1.19 -21.92 -10.06
N ALA A 95 -0.20 -21.18 -10.55
CA ALA A 95 0.88 -21.74 -11.35
C ALA A 95 1.69 -22.80 -10.56
N LEU A 96 1.93 -22.54 -9.28
CA LEU A 96 2.62 -23.48 -8.39
C LEU A 96 1.78 -24.74 -8.13
N LYS A 97 0.46 -24.60 -7.98
CA LYS A 97 -0.46 -25.75 -7.92
C LYS A 97 -0.41 -26.59 -9.19
N GLU A 98 -0.41 -25.97 -10.36
CA GLU A 98 -0.30 -26.69 -11.64
C GLU A 98 1.02 -27.47 -11.73
N GLN A 99 2.13 -26.85 -11.30
CA GLN A 99 3.43 -27.52 -11.21
C GLN A 99 3.38 -28.73 -10.27
N LEU A 100 2.74 -28.59 -9.10
CA LEU A 100 2.58 -29.70 -8.16
C LEU A 100 1.76 -30.84 -8.76
N THR A 101 0.61 -30.55 -9.38
CA THR A 101 -0.21 -31.55 -10.07
C THR A 101 0.58 -32.28 -11.16
N LYS A 102 1.40 -31.55 -11.93
CA LYS A 102 2.29 -32.13 -12.93
C LYS A 102 3.35 -33.05 -12.31
N LEU A 103 3.94 -32.66 -11.17
CA LEU A 103 4.89 -33.50 -10.45
C LEU A 103 4.22 -34.75 -9.88
N THR A 104 3.05 -34.62 -9.26
CA THR A 104 2.27 -35.76 -8.76
C THR A 104 1.97 -36.75 -9.87
N GLY A 105 1.50 -36.29 -11.03
CA GLY A 105 1.28 -37.18 -12.18
C GLY A 105 2.56 -37.80 -12.76
N ARG A 106 3.76 -37.26 -12.48
CA ARG A 106 5.03 -37.92 -12.78
C ARG A 106 5.34 -38.99 -11.73
N PHE A 107 5.10 -38.72 -10.45
CA PHE A 107 5.23 -39.70 -9.37
C PHE A 107 4.33 -40.92 -9.59
N ASP A 108 3.06 -40.71 -9.96
CA ASP A 108 2.12 -41.81 -10.24
C ASP A 108 2.63 -42.73 -11.36
N ARG A 109 3.23 -42.16 -12.41
CA ARG A 109 3.84 -42.93 -13.50
C ARG A 109 5.06 -43.72 -13.04
N VAL A 110 5.89 -43.13 -12.18
CA VAL A 110 7.07 -43.80 -11.61
C VAL A 110 6.63 -44.91 -10.66
N GLU A 111 5.61 -44.69 -9.85
CA GLU A 111 5.00 -45.69 -8.97
C GLU A 111 4.46 -46.87 -9.78
N PHE A 112 3.72 -46.61 -10.85
CA PHE A 112 3.24 -47.66 -11.75
C PHE A 112 4.38 -48.45 -12.42
N PHE A 113 5.44 -47.77 -12.83
CA PHE A 113 6.62 -48.44 -13.39
C PHE A 113 7.30 -49.36 -12.36
N VAL A 114 7.47 -48.88 -11.13
CA VAL A 114 8.05 -49.67 -10.02
C VAL A 114 7.15 -50.85 -9.66
N ASP A 115 5.83 -50.66 -9.65
CA ASP A 115 4.86 -51.73 -9.40
C ASP A 115 4.84 -52.78 -10.53
N GLY A 116 4.99 -52.36 -11.78
CA GLY A 116 5.19 -53.23 -12.94
C GLY A 116 6.46 -54.10 -12.84
N MET A 117 7.57 -53.51 -12.37
CA MET A 117 8.80 -54.26 -12.10
C MET A 117 8.64 -55.24 -10.93
N ARG A 118 7.99 -54.82 -9.84
CA ARG A 118 7.73 -55.69 -8.67
C ARG A 118 6.80 -56.85 -8.99
N SER A 119 5.79 -56.63 -9.82
CA SER A 119 4.83 -57.65 -10.22
C SER A 119 5.37 -58.63 -11.28
N GLY A 120 6.62 -58.45 -11.74
CA GLY A 120 7.28 -59.36 -12.67
C GLY A 120 6.69 -59.36 -14.09
N ARG A 121 5.79 -58.42 -14.42
CA ARG A 121 5.22 -58.29 -15.78
C ARG A 121 6.18 -57.50 -16.66
N ARG A 122 6.83 -58.16 -17.63
CA ARG A 122 7.50 -57.47 -18.75
C ARG A 122 6.46 -56.64 -19.52
N LEU A 123 6.49 -55.32 -19.37
CA LEU A 123 5.78 -54.41 -20.26
C LEU A 123 6.44 -54.45 -21.65
N PRO A 124 5.66 -54.52 -22.74
CA PRO A 124 6.22 -54.49 -24.08
C PRO A 124 6.89 -53.13 -24.33
N PRO A 125 8.05 -53.11 -25.03
CA PRO A 125 8.76 -51.87 -25.33
C PRO A 125 7.89 -50.91 -26.17
N PRO A 126 8.11 -49.58 -26.05
CA PRO A 126 7.41 -48.61 -26.88
C PRO A 126 7.63 -48.94 -28.36
N GLN A 127 6.54 -49.02 -29.12
CA GLN A 127 6.47 -49.47 -30.52
C GLN A 127 7.13 -48.50 -31.53
N VAL A 128 8.38 -48.09 -31.30
CA VAL A 128 9.14 -47.29 -32.27
C VAL A 128 9.98 -48.19 -33.19
N GLU A 129 10.19 -49.46 -32.84
CA GLU A 129 11.20 -50.30 -33.49
C GLU A 129 10.67 -51.65 -34.02
N LEU A 130 9.40 -51.70 -34.46
CA LEU A 130 8.84 -52.90 -35.11
C LEU A 130 8.52 -52.69 -36.60
N ARG A 131 8.82 -51.53 -37.18
CA ARG A 131 8.70 -51.31 -38.63
C ARG A 131 9.94 -51.71 -39.42
N MET A 132 11.10 -51.93 -38.79
CA MET A 132 12.34 -52.24 -39.53
C MET A 132 12.53 -53.75 -39.78
N CYS A 133 11.98 -54.61 -38.91
CA CYS A 133 12.11 -56.07 -39.04
C CYS A 133 11.24 -56.69 -40.15
N LEU A 134 10.29 -55.94 -40.74
CA LEU A 134 9.49 -56.44 -41.87
C LEU A 134 10.13 -56.14 -43.23
N GLN A 135 11.19 -55.33 -43.29
CA GLN A 135 11.77 -54.90 -44.57
C GLN A 135 13.01 -55.69 -44.99
N PHE A 136 13.63 -56.42 -44.06
CA PHE A 136 14.70 -57.36 -44.35
C PHE A 136 14.36 -58.69 -43.69
N GLY A 137 13.79 -59.60 -44.49
CA GLY A 137 13.43 -60.94 -44.05
C GLY A 137 14.65 -61.74 -43.60
N VAL A 138 15.04 -61.59 -42.33
CA VAL A 138 16.04 -62.41 -41.68
C VAL A 138 15.42 -62.99 -40.42
N LEU A 139 15.20 -64.30 -40.48
CA LEU A 139 14.85 -65.12 -39.34
C LEU A 139 15.89 -64.97 -38.23
N LYS A 140 15.38 -65.08 -36.99
CA LYS A 140 16.06 -65.64 -35.80
C LYS A 140 16.71 -64.61 -34.86
N CYS A 141 15.96 -64.24 -33.82
CA CYS A 141 16.53 -64.02 -32.50
C CYS A 141 15.91 -65.04 -31.55
N ASN A 142 16.72 -66.03 -31.18
CA ASN A 142 16.41 -67.08 -30.22
C ASN A 142 16.80 -66.59 -28.82
N SER A 143 15.97 -66.95 -27.84
CA SER A 143 16.11 -66.92 -26.37
C SER A 143 17.01 -65.89 -25.69
#